data_AF-D0N2S4-F1
#
_entry.id   AF-D0N2S4-F1
#
_cell.length_a   1.000
_cell.length_b   1.000
_cell.length_c   1.000
_cell.angle_alpha   90.00
_cell.angle_beta   90.00
_cell.angle_gamma   90.00
#
_symmetry.space_group_name_H-M   'P 1'
#
loop_
_entity.id
_entity.type
_entity.pdbx_description
1 polymer ?
#
loop_
_entity_poly.entity_id
_entity_poly.type
_entity_poly.pdbx_seq_one_letter_code
_entity_poly.pdbx_strand_id
1 'polypeptide(L)'
;MADYEGYLLLHDIGRQADPLFFELEGGMLRYYDKKDGRFIGQFSLTRHRVLVQPIDGGLTPNRFYLELSPVRSVHDTDRSIKHFRRTRIVLGASTPETQEQWIKALRTWRRRNWKDTAVIAAFEDEANALRMMMLMYRLELKLLRFTDLTLRKVNMDPHPSDPIYGEAAFAKHQGHSTTKLGGAIQVTRFTDTFGVQGIYADQFAL
;
A
#
# COMPACT_ATOMS: atom_id res chain seq x y z
N MET A 1 12.25 -6.33 18.57
CA MET A 1 11.21 -5.81 19.47
C MET A 1 10.91 -4.43 18.91
N ALA A 2 9.68 -4.18 18.48
CA ALA A 2 9.36 -2.97 17.72
C ALA A 2 9.62 -1.70 18.55
N ASP A 3 9.98 -0.59 17.91
CA ASP A 3 10.19 0.68 18.62
C ASP A 3 8.84 1.21 19.15
N TYR A 4 7.78 1.02 18.36
CA TYR A 4 6.41 1.30 18.77
C TYR A 4 5.48 0.19 18.28
N GLU A 5 4.50 -0.20 19.09
CA GLU A 5 3.50 -1.18 18.72
C GLU A 5 2.12 -0.82 19.26
N GLY A 6 1.05 -1.30 18.63
CA GLY A 6 -0.32 -1.04 19.09
C GLY A 6 -1.37 -1.26 18.02
N TYR A 7 -2.65 -1.20 18.40
CA TYR A 7 -3.75 -1.40 17.45
C TYR A 7 -4.19 -0.07 16.82
N LEU A 8 -4.52 -0.12 15.52
CA LEU A 8 -5.11 0.98 14.77
C LEU A 8 -6.16 0.45 13.79
N LEU A 9 -7.10 1.32 13.41
CA LEU A 9 -8.00 1.10 12.28
C LEU A 9 -7.31 1.49 10.99
N LEU A 10 -7.14 0.55 10.07
CA LEU A 10 -6.73 0.83 8.70
C LEU A 10 -7.97 1.13 7.85
N HIS A 11 -8.12 2.37 7.43
CA HIS A 11 -9.21 2.76 6.55
C HIS A 11 -8.88 2.49 5.08
N ASP A 12 -9.89 1.99 4.36
CA ASP A 12 -9.83 1.81 2.91
C ASP A 12 -10.87 2.70 2.21
N ILE A 13 -11.44 2.26 1.09
CA ILE A 13 -12.38 3.04 0.29
C ILE A 13 -13.76 3.02 0.95
N GLY A 14 -14.38 4.20 1.05
CA GLY A 14 -15.72 4.34 1.61
C GLY A 14 -15.74 4.09 3.11
N ARG A 15 -16.65 3.23 3.59
CA ARG A 15 -16.86 2.92 5.02
C ARG A 15 -16.05 1.72 5.52
N GLN A 16 -15.08 1.27 4.74
CA GLN A 16 -14.29 0.10 5.10
C GLN A 16 -13.16 0.46 6.05
N ALA A 17 -13.02 -0.33 7.12
CA ALA A 17 -11.88 -0.25 8.02
C ALA A 17 -11.58 -1.60 8.66
N ASP A 18 -10.32 -1.86 8.99
CA ASP A 18 -9.90 -3.08 9.66
C ASP A 18 -9.10 -2.78 10.94
N PRO A 19 -9.45 -3.37 12.10
CA PRO A 19 -8.67 -3.22 13.32
C PRO A 19 -7.47 -4.16 13.25
N LEU A 20 -6.28 -3.59 13.14
CA LEU A 20 -5.03 -4.32 12.90
C LEU A 20 -4.00 -3.93 13.95
N PHE A 21 -3.09 -4.86 14.21
CA PHE A 21 -1.93 -4.61 15.07
C PHE A 21 -0.79 -4.07 14.22
N PHE A 22 -0.22 -2.93 14.61
CA PHE A 22 0.86 -2.25 13.91
C PHE A 22 2.15 -2.30 14.72
N GLU A 23 3.26 -2.45 14.00
CA GLU A 23 4.61 -2.40 14.55
C GLU A 23 5.45 -1.42 13.72
N LEU A 24 6.07 -0.46 14.38
CA LEU A 24 7.01 0.47 13.80
C LEU A 24 8.42 0.08 14.26
N GLU A 25 9.24 -0.41 13.34
CA GLU A 25 10.60 -0.86 13.65
C GLU A 25 11.52 -0.64 12.44
N GLY A 26 12.71 -0.07 12.66
CA GLY A 26 13.75 0.02 11.62
C GLY A 26 13.33 0.80 10.37
N GLY A 27 12.38 1.74 10.50
CA GLY A 27 11.83 2.49 9.37
C GLY A 27 10.85 1.71 8.51
N MET A 28 10.27 0.63 9.05
CA MET A 28 9.15 -0.11 8.47
C MET A 28 7.96 -0.01 9.42
N LEU A 29 6.79 0.26 8.86
CA LEU A 29 5.51 0.15 9.56
C LEU A 29 4.83 -1.14 9.07
N ARG A 30 4.91 -2.21 9.86
CA ARG A 30 4.31 -3.52 9.57
C ARG A 30 2.95 -3.62 10.24
N TYR A 31 2.08 -4.47 9.70
CA TYR A 31 0.78 -4.72 10.31
C TYR A 31 0.31 -6.16 10.14
N TYR A 32 -0.43 -6.60 11.15
CA TYR A 32 -0.84 -7.97 11.40
C TYR A 32 -2.33 -8.00 11.78
N ASP A 33 -2.98 -9.15 11.62
CA ASP A 33 -4.38 -9.32 12.04
C ASP A 33 -4.59 -9.11 13.56
N LYS A 34 -3.61 -9.52 14.36
CA LYS A 34 -3.53 -9.32 15.81
C LYS A 34 -2.08 -9.33 16.27
N LYS A 35 -1.85 -9.01 17.55
CA LYS A 35 -0.54 -9.17 18.19
C LYS A 35 -0.06 -10.63 18.08
N ASP A 36 1.19 -10.82 17.65
CA ASP A 36 1.79 -12.13 17.33
C ASP A 36 0.98 -12.94 16.30
N GLY A 37 0.21 -12.24 15.46
CA GLY A 37 -0.68 -12.82 14.48
C GLY A 37 -0.08 -12.96 13.09
N ARG A 38 -0.94 -13.19 12.11
CA ARG A 38 -0.57 -13.30 10.71
C ARG A 38 -0.14 -11.93 10.16
N PHE A 39 1.03 -11.90 9.54
CA PHE A 39 1.48 -10.75 8.76
C PHE A 39 0.53 -10.46 7.59
N ILE A 40 0.07 -9.22 7.50
CA ILE A 40 -0.82 -8.76 6.42
C ILE A 40 -0.05 -7.90 5.43
N GLY A 41 0.81 -7.00 5.90
CA GLY A 41 1.58 -6.14 5.02
C GLY A 41 2.50 -5.17 5.73
N GLN A 42 3.14 -4.30 4.94
CA GLN A 42 4.07 -3.31 5.46
C GLN A 42 4.17 -2.06 4.58
N PHE A 43 4.59 -0.96 5.20
CA PHE A 43 4.94 0.29 4.54
C PHE A 43 6.39 0.66 4.85
N SER A 44 7.17 0.90 3.79
CA SER A 44 8.55 1.35 3.94
C SER A 44 8.57 2.87 4.12
N LEU A 45 9.04 3.33 5.29
CA LEU A 45 9.24 4.75 5.57
C LEU A 45 10.60 5.25 5.07
N THR A 46 11.56 4.33 4.91
CA THR A 46 12.87 4.63 4.33
C THR A 46 12.72 5.08 2.87
N ARG A 47 13.59 5.99 2.43
CA ARG A 47 13.54 6.61 1.09
C ARG A 47 12.26 7.38 0.76
N HIS A 48 11.37 7.59 1.75
CA HIS A 48 10.18 8.42 1.60
C HIS A 48 10.25 9.63 2.53
N ARG A 49 9.77 10.78 2.06
CA ARG A 49 9.36 11.90 2.90
C ARG A 49 8.04 11.47 3.54
N VAL A 50 8.06 11.42 4.86
CA VAL A 50 6.92 11.02 5.69
C VAL A 50 6.21 12.29 6.15
N LEU A 51 4.95 12.44 5.76
CA LEU A 51 4.05 13.47 6.29
C LEU A 51 2.93 12.78 7.06
N VAL A 52 2.73 13.20 8.30
CA VAL A 52 1.68 12.66 9.17
C VAL A 52 0.89 13.80 9.76
N GLN A 53 -0.42 13.80 9.59
CA GLN A 53 -1.30 14.86 10.10
C GLN A 53 -2.65 14.29 10.54
N PRO A 54 -3.26 14.87 11.59
CA PRO A 54 -4.63 14.54 11.96
C PRO A 54 -5.58 14.91 10.82
N ILE A 55 -6.71 14.21 10.76
CA ILE A 55 -7.81 14.50 9.85
C ILE A 55 -9.00 14.92 10.71
N ASP A 56 -9.42 16.16 10.55
CA ASP A 56 -10.64 16.65 11.18
C ASP A 56 -11.87 16.18 10.37
N GLY A 57 -12.87 15.68 11.09
CA GLY A 57 -14.13 15.22 10.52
C GLY A 57 -14.06 13.89 9.75
N GLY A 58 -15.21 13.50 9.20
CA GLY A 58 -15.47 12.30 8.39
C GLY A 58 -15.97 11.07 9.18
N LEU A 59 -15.67 9.85 8.71
CA LEU A 59 -16.45 8.65 9.10
C LEU A 59 -16.25 8.18 10.55
N THR A 60 -15.06 8.36 11.10
CA THR A 60 -14.70 8.05 12.49
C THR A 60 -13.81 9.13 13.08
N PRO A 61 -13.81 9.27 14.42
CA PRO A 61 -12.93 10.19 15.13
C PRO A 61 -11.47 9.71 15.12
N ASN A 62 -10.58 10.56 15.63
CA ASN A 62 -9.18 10.22 15.92
C ASN A 62 -8.39 9.69 14.71
N ARG A 63 -8.78 10.15 13.52
CA ARG A 63 -8.15 9.73 12.27
C ARG A 63 -6.97 10.62 11.92
N PHE A 64 -5.99 10.02 11.28
CA PHE A 64 -4.83 10.72 10.75
C PHE A 64 -4.41 10.05 9.45
N TYR A 65 -3.74 10.80 8.59
CA TYR A 65 -3.14 10.20 7.40
C TYR A 65 -1.63 10.12 7.54
N LEU A 66 -1.10 9.03 7.01
CA LEU A 66 0.32 8.81 6.74
C LEU A 66 0.52 8.91 5.24
N GLU A 67 1.32 9.88 4.82
CA GLU A 67 1.66 10.08 3.42
C GLU A 67 3.14 9.81 3.19
N LEU A 68 3.40 8.93 2.24
CA LEU A 68 4.72 8.51 1.81
C LEU A 68 4.97 9.08 0.41
N SER A 69 5.77 10.12 0.38
CA SER A 69 6.25 10.75 -0.85
C SER A 69 7.66 10.24 -1.17
N PRO A 70 7.88 9.53 -2.28
CA PRO A 70 9.21 9.04 -2.65
C PRO A 70 10.22 10.19 -2.76
N VAL A 71 11.42 10.00 -2.23
CA VAL A 71 12.51 10.99 -2.29
C VAL A 71 13.65 10.44 -3.14
N ARG A 72 14.14 11.25 -4.08
CA ARG A 72 15.34 10.92 -4.85
C ARG A 72 16.58 10.97 -3.96
N SER A 73 17.40 9.92 -4.03
CA SER A 73 18.81 10.05 -3.67
C SER A 73 19.52 10.78 -4.81
N VAL A 74 20.45 11.68 -4.48
CA VAL A 74 21.32 12.34 -5.47
C VAL A 74 22.15 11.32 -6.26
N HIS A 75 22.35 10.12 -5.67
CA HIS A 75 23.09 9.01 -6.27
C HIS A 75 22.21 8.00 -7.03
N ASP A 76 20.87 8.15 -7.03
CA ASP A 76 19.95 7.27 -7.77
C ASP A 76 19.57 7.93 -9.12
N THR A 77 20.51 7.97 -10.07
CA THR A 77 20.28 8.48 -11.44
C THR A 77 19.52 7.50 -12.33
N ASP A 78 19.61 6.19 -12.08
CA ASP A 78 19.03 5.15 -12.94
C ASP A 78 17.61 4.69 -12.56
N ARG A 79 17.08 5.09 -11.40
CA ARG A 79 15.70 4.74 -11.01
C ARG A 79 14.69 5.73 -11.59
N SER A 80 13.98 5.26 -12.61
CA SER A 80 12.75 5.88 -13.13
C SER A 80 11.74 6.15 -11.99
N ILE A 81 11.44 7.44 -11.75
CA ILE A 81 10.41 7.88 -10.77
C ILE A 81 9.02 7.33 -11.13
N LYS A 82 8.78 6.94 -12.39
CA LYS A 82 7.45 6.52 -12.87
C LYS A 82 6.85 5.35 -12.07
N HIS A 83 7.68 4.59 -11.34
CA HIS A 83 7.23 3.46 -10.53
C HIS A 83 6.96 3.79 -9.05
N PHE A 84 7.33 4.97 -8.57
CA PHE A 84 7.14 5.33 -7.16
C PHE A 84 5.99 6.34 -7.04
N ARG A 85 4.77 5.82 -6.80
CA ARG A 85 3.58 6.63 -6.58
C ARG A 85 3.51 7.10 -5.13
N ARG A 86 3.10 8.35 -4.94
CA ARG A 86 2.72 8.90 -3.62
C ARG A 86 1.66 7.97 -3.01
N THR A 87 1.92 7.47 -1.81
CA THR A 87 1.01 6.58 -1.09
C THR A 87 0.42 7.35 0.08
N ARG A 88 -0.92 7.38 0.19
CA ARG A 88 -1.62 7.99 1.32
C ARG A 88 -2.43 6.90 2.01
N ILE A 89 -2.19 6.73 3.30
CA ILE A 89 -2.81 5.74 4.16
C ILE A 89 -3.61 6.50 5.21
N VAL A 90 -4.82 6.07 5.51
CA VAL A 90 -5.64 6.66 6.57
C VAL A 90 -5.73 5.66 7.72
N LEU A 91 -5.34 6.12 8.89
CA LEU A 91 -5.32 5.35 10.13
C LEU A 91 -6.24 6.01 11.16
N GLY A 92 -6.84 5.23 12.05
CA GLY A 92 -7.67 5.71 13.14
C GLY A 92 -7.23 5.10 14.48
N ALA A 93 -7.10 5.92 15.51
CA ALA A 93 -6.81 5.47 16.87
C ALA A 93 -8.09 5.41 17.72
N SER A 94 -8.04 4.75 18.88
CA SER A 94 -9.20 4.63 19.77
C SER A 94 -9.51 5.94 20.50
N THR A 95 -8.49 6.74 20.81
CA THR A 95 -8.59 8.00 21.55
C THR A 95 -7.74 9.10 20.89
N PRO A 96 -7.98 10.39 21.17
CA PRO A 96 -7.13 11.46 20.66
C PRO A 96 -5.69 11.36 21.20
N GLU A 97 -5.49 10.88 22.43
CA GLU A 97 -4.15 10.73 23.02
C GLU A 97 -3.33 9.67 22.27
N THR A 98 -3.95 8.52 21.97
CA THR A 98 -3.30 7.45 21.19
C THR A 98 -3.01 7.90 19.75
N GLN A 99 -3.92 8.67 19.15
CA GLN A 99 -3.69 9.31 17.86
C GLN A 99 -2.44 10.21 17.88
N GLU A 100 -2.34 11.11 18.86
CA GLU A 100 -1.19 12.01 18.98
C GLU A 100 0.12 11.26 19.20
N GLN A 101 0.10 10.21 20.02
CA GLN A 101 1.27 9.34 20.25
C GLN A 101 1.73 8.67 18.96
N TRP A 102 0.81 8.10 18.18
CA TRP A 102 1.13 7.50 16.87
C TRP A 102 1.66 8.54 15.87
N ILE A 103 1.04 9.72 15.79
CA ILE A 103 1.51 10.81 14.93
C ILE A 103 2.93 11.21 15.33
N LYS A 104 3.21 11.34 16.63
CA LYS A 104 4.54 11.68 17.14
C LYS A 104 5.55 10.58 16.77
N ALA A 105 5.23 9.32 17.05
CA ALA A 105 6.08 8.17 16.73
C ALA A 105 6.45 8.13 15.23
N LEU A 106 5.45 8.25 14.35
CA LEU A 106 5.65 8.26 12.91
C LEU A 106 6.34 9.53 12.37
N ARG A 107 6.36 10.64 13.11
CA ARG A 107 7.16 11.82 12.76
C ARG A 107 8.61 11.68 13.23
N THR A 108 8.83 11.01 14.36
CA THR A 108 10.15 10.88 14.99
C THR A 108 10.87 9.58 14.68
N TRP A 109 10.30 8.68 13.86
CA TRP A 109 10.89 7.37 13.53
C TRP A 109 12.36 7.41 13.09
N ARG A 110 12.77 8.46 12.34
CA ARG A 110 14.18 8.62 11.89
C ARG A 110 15.14 8.97 12.99
N ARG A 111 14.66 9.55 14.10
CA ARG A 111 15.52 10.15 15.12
C ARG A 111 16.21 9.12 16.02
N ARG A 112 16.18 7.82 15.68
CA ARG A 112 16.73 6.71 16.48
C ARG A 112 16.42 6.95 17.96
N ASN A 113 15.15 6.80 18.32
CA ASN A 113 14.76 6.83 19.73
C ASN A 113 15.29 5.53 20.37
N TRP A 114 16.55 5.53 20.79
CA TRP A 114 17.22 4.39 21.42
C TRP A 114 16.71 4.06 22.83
N LYS A 115 15.55 4.60 23.22
CA LYS A 115 15.00 4.48 24.56
C LYS A 115 13.53 4.09 24.43
N ASP A 116 13.34 2.81 24.68
CA ASP A 116 12.10 2.13 25.02
C ASP A 116 11.12 1.87 23.87
N THR A 117 11.00 0.58 23.56
CA THR A 117 9.79 0.00 22.95
C THR A 117 8.58 0.52 23.69
N ALA A 118 7.66 1.19 22.99
CA ALA A 118 6.43 1.69 23.59
C ALA A 118 5.21 1.02 22.97
N VAL A 119 4.38 0.41 23.83
CA VAL A 119 3.02 0.00 23.45
C VAL A 119 2.12 1.22 23.51
N ILE A 120 1.61 1.65 22.36
CA ILE A 120 0.64 2.75 22.25
C ILE A 120 -0.76 2.15 22.32
N ALA A 121 -1.40 2.26 23.48
CA ALA A 121 -2.76 1.83 23.75
C ALA A 121 -3.38 2.73 24.83
N ALA A 122 -4.70 2.92 24.77
CA ALA A 122 -5.48 3.59 25.81
C ALA A 122 -6.25 2.59 26.68
N PHE A 123 -6.53 1.40 26.14
CA PHE A 123 -7.32 0.36 26.78
C PHE A 123 -6.54 -0.95 26.88
N GLU A 124 -6.86 -1.78 27.88
CA GLU A 124 -6.28 -3.13 28.01
C GLU A 124 -6.60 -4.00 26.78
N ASP A 125 -7.85 -3.93 26.29
CA ASP A 125 -8.28 -4.54 25.03
C ASP A 125 -8.57 -3.45 23.97
N GLU A 126 -7.48 -2.84 23.51
CA GLU A 126 -7.49 -1.83 22.44
C GLU A 126 -8.19 -2.34 21.17
N ALA A 127 -8.01 -3.62 20.83
CA ALA A 127 -8.63 -4.23 19.66
C ALA A 127 -10.17 -4.24 19.78
N ASN A 128 -10.70 -4.60 20.95
CA ASN A 128 -12.13 -4.54 21.22
C ASN A 128 -12.65 -3.09 21.24
N ALA A 129 -11.90 -2.14 21.80
CA ALA A 129 -12.27 -0.72 21.75
C ALA A 129 -12.42 -0.21 20.31
N LEU A 130 -11.49 -0.57 19.41
CA LEU A 130 -11.60 -0.25 17.99
C LEU A 130 -12.78 -0.95 17.31
N ARG A 131 -13.08 -2.21 17.65
CA ARG A 131 -14.28 -2.90 17.14
C ARG A 131 -15.57 -2.22 17.57
N MET A 132 -15.66 -1.79 18.84
CA MET A 132 -16.81 -1.02 19.33
C MET A 132 -16.94 0.32 18.60
N MET A 133 -15.82 0.99 18.33
CA MET A 133 -15.80 2.20 17.50
C MET A 133 -16.35 1.92 16.08
N MET A 134 -15.91 0.83 15.44
CA MET A 134 -16.43 0.44 14.12
C MET A 134 -17.95 0.23 14.13
N LEU A 135 -18.49 -0.43 15.16
CA LEU A 135 -19.93 -0.62 15.30
C LEU A 135 -20.66 0.72 15.48
N MET A 136 -20.16 1.58 16.36
CA MET A 136 -20.75 2.88 16.66
C MET A 136 -20.84 3.78 15.42
N TYR A 137 -19.80 3.75 14.57
CA TYR A 137 -19.72 4.58 13.37
C TYR A 137 -20.14 3.86 12.08
N ARG A 138 -20.68 2.63 12.19
CA ARG A 138 -21.16 1.81 11.06
C ARG A 138 -20.08 1.64 9.98
N LEU A 139 -18.88 1.25 10.41
CA LEU A 139 -17.80 0.85 9.52
C LEU A 139 -17.96 -0.63 9.14
N GLU A 140 -17.54 -0.97 7.93
CA GLU A 140 -17.54 -2.34 7.41
C GLU A 140 -16.14 -2.94 7.46
N LEU A 141 -16.02 -4.18 7.90
CA LEU A 141 -14.77 -4.92 7.82
C LEU A 141 -14.46 -5.28 6.37
N LYS A 142 -13.21 -5.07 5.95
CA LYS A 142 -12.73 -5.45 4.62
C LYS A 142 -11.96 -6.76 4.68
N LEU A 143 -11.01 -6.90 5.61
CA LEU A 143 -10.18 -8.10 5.75
C LEU A 143 -10.99 -9.35 6.14
N LEU A 144 -12.10 -9.20 6.85
CA LEU A 144 -13.01 -10.32 7.13
C LEU A 144 -13.90 -10.74 5.95
N ARG A 145 -13.84 -10.05 4.80
CA ARG A 145 -14.49 -10.49 3.55
C ARG A 145 -13.53 -11.18 2.57
N PHE A 146 -12.21 -11.17 2.81
CA PHE A 146 -11.20 -11.61 1.83
C PHE A 146 -10.11 -12.51 2.41
N THR A 147 -10.47 -13.58 3.10
CA THR A 147 -9.57 -14.74 3.22
C THR A 147 -9.27 -15.40 1.85
N ASP A 148 -9.85 -14.90 0.76
CA ASP A 148 -9.77 -15.49 -0.59
C ASP A 148 -9.14 -14.61 -1.69
N LEU A 149 -8.42 -13.53 -1.34
CA LEU A 149 -7.60 -12.84 -2.35
C LEU A 149 -6.16 -13.36 -2.27
N THR A 150 -5.90 -14.31 -3.16
CA THR A 150 -4.60 -14.63 -3.74
C THR A 150 -3.60 -13.50 -3.51
N LEU A 151 -2.72 -13.72 -2.54
CA LEU A 151 -1.43 -13.05 -2.44
C LEU A 151 -0.92 -12.90 -3.86
N ARG A 152 -0.72 -11.67 -4.33
CA ARG A 152 0.15 -11.44 -5.48
C ARG A 152 1.51 -12.01 -5.07
N LYS A 153 1.70 -13.27 -5.42
CA LYS A 153 2.99 -13.92 -5.52
C LYS A 153 3.83 -12.96 -6.33
N VAL A 154 4.71 -12.24 -5.64
CA VAL A 154 5.85 -11.62 -6.29
C VAL A 154 6.59 -12.81 -6.85
N ASN A 155 6.41 -13.11 -8.14
CA ASN A 155 7.28 -14.04 -8.84
C ASN A 155 8.67 -13.39 -8.76
N MET A 156 9.45 -13.85 -7.79
CA MET A 156 10.89 -13.90 -7.93
C MET A 156 11.11 -14.97 -8.99
N ASP A 157 11.04 -14.58 -10.26
CA ASP A 157 11.59 -15.41 -11.31
C ASP A 157 13.09 -15.50 -11.00
N PRO A 158 13.63 -16.69 -10.70
CA PRO A 158 15.07 -16.84 -10.64
C PRO A 158 15.54 -16.64 -12.07
N HIS A 159 16.18 -15.51 -12.33
CA HIS A 159 16.85 -15.28 -13.61
C HIS A 159 17.86 -16.41 -13.77
N PRO A 160 17.68 -17.34 -14.73
CA PRO A 160 18.71 -18.34 -14.97
C PRO A 160 19.92 -17.59 -15.53
N SER A 161 21.04 -17.75 -14.84
CA SER A 161 22.34 -17.31 -15.31
C SER A 161 22.59 -17.97 -16.67
N ASP A 162 22.74 -17.20 -17.74
CA ASP A 162 23.13 -17.73 -19.04
C ASP A 162 24.52 -18.37 -18.92
N PRO A 163 24.71 -19.65 -19.27
CA PRO A 163 26.04 -20.17 -19.51
C PRO A 163 26.50 -19.73 -20.90
N ILE A 164 27.59 -18.96 -20.91
CA ILE A 164 28.44 -18.70 -22.07
C ILE A 164 28.92 -20.05 -22.61
N TYR A 165 28.54 -20.44 -23.83
CA TYR A 165 29.36 -21.18 -24.80
C TYR A 165 28.62 -21.40 -26.14
N GLY A 166 29.28 -21.03 -27.25
CA GLY A 166 29.37 -21.90 -28.44
C GLY A 166 28.31 -21.84 -29.54
N GLU A 167 28.74 -21.32 -30.69
CA GLU A 167 28.37 -21.72 -32.06
C GLU A 167 27.08 -21.21 -32.73
N ALA A 168 27.32 -20.32 -33.69
CA ALA A 168 26.43 -19.96 -34.77
C ALA A 168 26.46 -21.03 -35.88
N ALA A 169 25.30 -21.47 -36.35
CA ALA A 169 25.08 -21.83 -37.75
C ALA A 169 23.59 -22.04 -38.09
N PHE A 170 23.10 -21.19 -39.00
CA PHE A 170 22.21 -21.46 -40.14
C PHE A 170 21.01 -22.42 -40.00
N ALA A 171 19.79 -21.90 -40.26
CA ALA A 171 19.05 -22.16 -41.50
C ALA A 171 17.72 -21.39 -41.58
N LYS A 172 17.28 -21.16 -42.82
CA LYS A 172 16.25 -20.24 -43.32
C LYS A 172 14.86 -20.91 -43.48
N HIS A 173 13.89 -20.04 -43.84
CA HIS A 173 12.61 -20.28 -44.53
C HIS A 173 11.45 -20.76 -43.64
N GLN A 174 10.19 -20.39 -43.82
CA GLN A 174 9.43 -19.42 -44.64
C GLN A 174 7.96 -19.64 -44.23
N GLY A 175 7.09 -18.63 -44.27
CA GLY A 175 5.64 -18.88 -44.21
C GLY A 175 4.80 -17.69 -43.76
N HIS A 176 4.52 -16.77 -44.68
CA HIS A 176 3.34 -15.91 -44.56
C HIS A 176 2.08 -16.73 -44.88
N SER A 177 1.09 -16.69 -43.98
CA SER A 177 -0.31 -16.97 -44.32
C SER A 177 -1.19 -15.90 -43.68
N THR A 178 -1.81 -15.09 -44.52
CA THR A 178 -2.85 -14.13 -44.17
C THR A 178 -4.20 -14.84 -43.99
N THR A 179 -5.10 -14.12 -43.30
CA THR A 179 -6.57 -14.26 -43.25
C THR A 179 -7.19 -15.17 -42.19
N LYS A 180 -7.68 -14.54 -41.11
CA LYS A 180 -9.12 -14.55 -40.76
C LYS A 180 -9.46 -13.30 -39.96
N LEU A 181 -10.38 -12.50 -40.52
CA LEU A 181 -11.00 -11.35 -39.85
C LEU A 181 -11.78 -11.80 -38.62
N GLY A 182 -11.58 -11.09 -37.52
CA GLY A 182 -12.47 -11.01 -36.37
C GLY A 182 -12.25 -9.66 -35.69
N GLY A 183 -13.18 -8.73 -35.91
CA GLY A 183 -13.27 -7.35 -35.41
C GLY A 183 -12.11 -6.79 -34.57
N ALA A 184 -11.28 -5.95 -35.18
CA ALA A 184 -10.31 -5.12 -34.47
C ALA A 184 -10.99 -3.81 -34.01
N ILE A 185 -11.12 -3.62 -32.70
CA ILE A 185 -11.41 -2.31 -32.10
C ILE A 185 -10.11 -1.51 -32.14
N GLN A 186 -10.04 -0.47 -32.98
CA GLN A 186 -8.96 0.51 -32.89
C GLN A 186 -9.19 1.38 -31.66
N VAL A 187 -8.37 1.19 -30.62
CA VAL A 187 -8.37 2.05 -29.43
C VAL A 187 -7.28 3.11 -29.61
N THR A 188 -7.68 4.30 -30.03
CA THR A 188 -6.79 5.46 -30.06
C THR A 188 -6.72 6.05 -28.66
N ARG A 189 -5.59 5.86 -27.96
CA ARG A 189 -5.34 6.45 -26.65
C ARG A 189 -4.73 7.83 -26.83
N PHE A 190 -5.40 8.86 -26.32
CA PHE A 190 -4.78 10.17 -26.10
C PHE A 190 -4.58 10.42 -24.61
N THR A 191 -3.42 10.97 -24.27
CA THR A 191 -3.11 11.49 -22.93
C THR A 191 -3.08 13.00 -23.02
N ASP A 192 -4.05 13.65 -22.37
CA ASP A 192 -4.01 15.08 -22.12
C ASP A 192 -3.32 15.37 -20.78
N THR A 193 -2.66 16.51 -20.72
CA THR A 193 -1.75 17.03 -19.69
C THR A 193 -2.35 17.19 -18.29
N PHE A 194 -3.64 16.90 -18.11
CA PHE A 194 -4.37 17.00 -16.84
C PHE A 194 -4.87 15.66 -16.28
N GLY A 195 -4.47 14.52 -16.87
CA GLY A 195 -4.55 13.22 -16.18
C GLY A 195 -5.96 12.62 -16.01
N VAL A 196 -6.93 13.00 -16.83
CA VAL A 196 -8.23 12.32 -16.90
C VAL A 196 -8.14 11.18 -17.93
N GLN A 197 -8.29 9.93 -17.49
CA GLN A 197 -8.49 8.78 -18.38
C GLN A 197 -9.98 8.61 -18.65
N GLY A 198 -10.42 8.97 -19.86
CA GLY A 198 -11.75 8.63 -20.38
C GLY A 198 -11.67 7.46 -21.35
N ILE A 199 -12.64 6.55 -21.27
CA ILE A 199 -12.90 5.52 -22.30
C ILE A 199 -14.24 5.89 -22.94
N TYR A 200 -14.24 6.21 -24.23
CA TYR A 200 -15.47 6.25 -25.04
C TYR A 200 -15.55 4.97 -25.86
N ALA A 201 -16.70 4.31 -25.80
CA ALA A 201 -17.06 3.27 -26.76
C ALA A 201 -18.05 3.91 -27.73
N ASP A 202 -17.61 4.24 -28.94
CA ASP A 202 -18.53 4.58 -30.03
C ASP A 202 -19.16 3.28 -30.53
N GLN A 203 -20.43 3.08 -30.20
CA GLN A 203 -21.29 2.16 -30.93
C GLN A 203 -21.93 2.94 -32.08
N PHE A 204 -21.38 2.78 -33.29
CA PHE A 204 -22.15 3.04 -34.50
C PHE A 204 -23.09 1.85 -34.71
N ALA A 205 -24.38 2.09 -34.50
CA ALA A 205 -25.42 1.27 -35.12
C ALA A 205 -25.72 1.86 -36.51
N LEU A 206 -25.82 0.93 -37.48
CA LEU A 206 -26.16 1.02 -38.90
C LEU A 206 -26.81 2.33 -39.40
#